data_AF-A0A930A8R2-F1
#
_entry.id   AF-A0A930A8R2-F1
#
_cell.length_a   1.000
_cell.length_b   1.000
_cell.length_c   1.000
_cell.angle_alpha   90.00
_cell.angle_beta   90.00
_cell.angle_gamma   90.00
#
_symmetry.space_group_name_H-M   'P 1'
#
loop_
_entity.id
_entity.type
_entity.pdbx_description
1 polymer ?
#
loop_
_entity_poly.entity_id
_entity_poly.type
_entity_poly.pdbx_seq_one_letter_code
_entity_poly.pdbx_strand_id
1 'polypeptide(L)'
;LWVATIIPLLLTITMTITNIGNVFLYLGPLLYAVGYPVLTSIMSWRLWNVGYSTGIGFMKKFMKSGKLELITKTMTILGLIVVGALIASFVSLSIPLVITPPGGETAAVNVDDMINAIFPNLLPLLLTIGVYRLYAKKKKSPLFIMGFILVIAILLTIIGNLSGIYTF
;
A
#
# COMPACT_ATOMS: atom_id res chain seq x y z
N LEU A 1 8.62 -11.97 -7.28
CA LEU A 1 9.36 -10.94 -6.51
C LEU A 1 9.36 -9.60 -7.22
N TRP A 2 9.92 -9.50 -8.43
CA TRP A 2 9.93 -8.26 -9.22
C TRP A 2 8.56 -7.55 -9.29
N VAL A 3 7.52 -8.28 -9.65
CA VAL A 3 6.14 -7.76 -9.77
C VAL A 3 5.55 -7.32 -8.41
N ALA A 4 5.94 -7.97 -7.32
CA ALA A 4 5.35 -7.75 -6.00
C ALA A 4 6.08 -6.69 -5.17
N THR A 5 7.34 -6.37 -5.48
CA THR A 5 8.15 -5.43 -4.68
C THR A 5 8.55 -4.20 -5.47
N ILE A 6 9.19 -4.37 -6.62
CA ILE A 6 9.76 -3.27 -7.39
C ILE A 6 8.67 -2.41 -8.04
N ILE A 7 7.65 -3.04 -8.62
CA ILE A 7 6.53 -2.32 -9.25
C ILE A 7 5.82 -1.39 -8.25
N PRO A 8 5.31 -1.87 -7.10
CA PRO A 8 4.60 -0.99 -6.17
C PRO A 8 5.53 0.06 -5.55
N LEU A 9 6.80 -0.27 -5.24
CA LEU A 9 7.75 0.73 -4.74
C LEU A 9 7.96 1.87 -5.74
N LEU A 10 8.25 1.55 -7.00
CA LEU A 10 8.46 2.56 -8.04
C LEU A 10 7.21 3.42 -8.22
N LEU A 11 6.04 2.79 -8.25
CA LEU A 11 4.75 3.45 -8.39
C LEU A 11 4.44 4.38 -7.21
N THR A 12 4.79 3.97 -5.99
CA THR A 12 4.54 4.78 -4.79
C THR A 12 5.47 5.99 -4.70
N ILE A 13 6.75 5.84 -5.07
CA ILE A 13 7.68 6.98 -5.20
C ILE A 13 7.15 7.97 -6.23
N THR A 14 6.72 7.46 -7.40
CA THR A 14 6.16 8.29 -8.46
C THR A 14 4.89 9.03 -8.01
N MET A 15 3.97 8.36 -7.33
CA MET A 15 2.75 8.98 -6.80
C MET A 15 3.07 10.10 -5.81
N THR A 16 4.01 9.86 -4.90
CA THR A 16 4.42 10.88 -3.92
C THR A 16 5.04 12.10 -4.60
N ILE A 17 5.89 11.91 -5.63
CA ILE A 17 6.47 13.02 -6.40
C ILE A 17 5.39 13.83 -7.14
N THR A 18 4.37 13.16 -7.68
CA THR A 18 3.22 13.83 -8.31
C THR A 18 2.43 14.69 -7.31
N ASN A 19 2.28 14.24 -6.06
CA ASN A 19 1.50 14.97 -5.06
C ASN A 19 2.23 16.15 -4.41
N ILE A 20 3.57 16.20 -4.47
CA ILE A 20 4.38 17.26 -3.84
C ILE A 20 4.41 18.56 -4.68
N GLY A 21 4.17 18.48 -5.99
CA GLY A 21 4.27 19.65 -6.89
C GLY A 21 3.06 19.79 -7.79
N ASN A 22 2.17 20.74 -7.48
CA ASN A 22 1.00 21.11 -8.30
C ASN A 22 1.33 21.47 -9.77
N VAL A 23 2.61 21.68 -10.11
CA VAL A 23 3.09 22.05 -11.45
C VAL A 23 3.71 20.87 -12.24
N PHE A 24 4.04 19.74 -11.57
CA PHE A 24 4.72 18.59 -12.17
C PHE A 24 3.85 17.32 -12.26
N LEU A 25 2.53 17.49 -12.40
CA LEU A 25 1.56 16.39 -12.42
C LEU A 25 1.91 15.29 -13.44
N TYR A 26 2.44 15.67 -14.59
CA TYR A 26 2.83 14.76 -15.68
C TYR A 26 4.22 14.15 -15.53
N LEU A 27 5.09 14.74 -14.70
CA LEU A 27 6.48 14.29 -14.56
C LEU A 27 6.55 12.94 -13.86
N GLY A 28 5.69 12.70 -12.87
CA GLY A 28 5.62 11.41 -12.18
C GLY A 28 5.31 10.26 -13.14
N PRO A 29 4.15 10.24 -13.82
CA PRO A 29 3.81 9.19 -14.78
C PRO A 29 4.86 9.01 -15.88
N LEU A 30 5.47 10.10 -16.36
CA LEU A 30 6.54 10.06 -17.35
C LEU A 30 7.81 9.35 -16.81
N LEU A 31 8.21 9.66 -15.57
CA LEU A 31 9.33 9.00 -14.90
C LEU A 31 9.07 7.51 -14.69
N TYR A 32 7.84 7.10 -14.40
CA TYR A 32 7.50 5.68 -14.32
C TYR A 32 7.55 5.01 -15.71
N ALA A 33 6.98 5.66 -16.74
CA ALA A 33 6.92 5.14 -18.09
C ALA A 33 8.30 4.90 -18.72
N VAL A 34 9.29 5.76 -18.43
CA VAL A 34 10.67 5.60 -18.91
C VAL A 34 11.54 4.84 -17.92
N GLY A 35 11.40 5.12 -16.62
CA GLY A 35 12.22 4.54 -15.56
C GLY A 35 12.02 3.04 -15.39
N TYR A 36 10.77 2.55 -15.47
CA TYR A 36 10.47 1.12 -15.38
C TYR A 36 11.17 0.29 -16.49
N PRO A 37 10.97 0.57 -17.80
CA PRO A 37 11.61 -0.21 -18.85
C PRO A 37 13.14 -0.08 -18.84
N VAL A 38 13.70 1.10 -18.53
CA VAL A 38 15.15 1.28 -18.42
C VAL A 38 15.74 0.42 -17.29
N LEU A 39 15.13 0.44 -16.10
CA LEU A 39 15.58 -0.35 -14.96
C LEU A 39 15.51 -1.85 -15.25
N THR A 40 14.41 -2.32 -15.85
CA THR A 40 14.26 -3.73 -16.24
C THR A 40 15.28 -4.14 -17.31
N SER A 41 15.60 -3.27 -18.26
CA SER A 41 16.55 -3.53 -19.34
C SER A 41 17.98 -3.66 -18.81
N ILE A 42 18.40 -2.74 -17.92
CA ILE A 42 19.72 -2.79 -17.28
C ILE A 42 19.87 -4.06 -16.45
N MET A 43 18.84 -4.41 -15.67
CA MET A 43 18.87 -5.62 -14.84
C MET A 43 18.94 -6.88 -15.71
N SER A 44 18.12 -6.95 -16.76
CA SER A 44 18.10 -8.10 -17.69
C SER A 44 19.42 -8.27 -18.42
N TRP A 45 20.05 -7.17 -18.84
CA TRP A 45 21.35 -7.20 -19.51
C TRP A 45 22.47 -7.69 -18.58
N ARG A 46 22.51 -7.22 -17.33
CA ARG A 46 23.48 -7.74 -16.33
C ARG A 46 23.25 -9.21 -16.04
N LEU A 47 21.99 -9.63 -15.92
CA LEU A 47 21.65 -11.02 -15.65
C LEU A 47 22.06 -11.93 -16.82
N TRP A 48 21.89 -11.45 -18.05
CA TRP A 48 22.35 -12.13 -19.25
C TRP A 48 23.87 -12.30 -19.24
N ASN A 49 24.64 -11.23 -19.02
CA ASN A 49 26.10 -11.30 -19.02
C ASN A 49 26.63 -12.26 -17.94
N VAL A 50 26.03 -12.24 -16.74
CA VAL A 50 26.38 -13.19 -15.67
C VAL A 50 26.03 -14.61 -16.09
N GLY A 51 24.83 -14.85 -16.63
CA GLY A 51 24.41 -16.18 -17.09
C GLY A 51 25.30 -16.74 -18.21
N TYR A 52 25.73 -15.88 -19.12
CA TYR A 52 26.58 -16.24 -20.26
C TYR A 52 28.02 -16.57 -19.83
N SER A 53 28.62 -15.76 -18.95
CA SER A 53 29.98 -15.98 -18.42
C SER A 53 30.07 -17.22 -17.51
N THR A 54 28.99 -17.55 -16.82
CA THR A 54 29.00 -18.52 -15.73
C THR A 54 28.70 -19.97 -16.18
N GLY A 55 28.05 -20.15 -17.33
CA GLY A 55 27.75 -21.47 -17.91
C GLY A 55 26.81 -22.36 -17.07
N ILE A 56 26.44 -23.52 -17.63
CA ILE A 56 25.41 -24.41 -17.06
C ILE A 56 25.89 -25.13 -15.79
N GLY A 57 27.20 -25.39 -15.68
CA GLY A 57 27.82 -26.13 -14.58
C GLY A 57 27.88 -25.35 -13.25
N PHE A 58 28.26 -24.08 -13.29
CA PHE A 58 28.23 -23.23 -12.11
C PHE A 58 26.80 -22.88 -11.72
N MET A 59 25.89 -22.65 -12.68
CA MET A 59 24.48 -22.40 -12.39
C MET A 59 23.88 -23.54 -11.53
N LYS A 60 24.18 -24.80 -11.87
CA LYS A 60 23.77 -25.98 -11.09
C LYS A 60 24.38 -26.01 -9.69
N LYS A 61 25.65 -25.61 -9.53
CA LYS A 61 26.30 -25.49 -8.19
C LYS A 61 25.72 -24.33 -7.38
N PHE A 62 25.44 -23.19 -8.01
CA PHE A 62 24.84 -22.00 -7.40
C PHE A 62 23.41 -22.28 -6.91
N MET A 63 22.61 -22.98 -7.72
CA MET A 63 21.28 -23.45 -7.33
C MET A 63 21.34 -24.47 -6.18
N LYS A 64 22.27 -25.42 -6.22
CA LYS A 64 22.46 -26.42 -5.14
C LYS A 64 23.09 -25.86 -3.86
N SER A 65 23.75 -24.70 -3.93
CA SER A 65 24.45 -24.08 -2.80
C SER A 65 23.52 -23.43 -1.76
N GLY A 66 22.20 -23.50 -1.94
CA GLY A 66 21.21 -22.86 -1.05
C GLY A 66 21.19 -21.33 -1.11
N LYS A 67 22.16 -20.69 -1.80
CA LYS A 67 22.22 -19.22 -1.95
C LYS A 67 20.98 -18.66 -2.64
N LEU A 68 20.42 -19.36 -3.62
CA LEU A 68 19.19 -18.96 -4.30
C LEU A 68 17.98 -18.97 -3.35
N GLU A 69 17.92 -19.98 -2.48
CA GLU A 69 16.85 -20.10 -1.48
C GLU A 69 16.95 -19.00 -0.43
N LEU A 70 18.17 -18.70 0.05
CA LEU A 70 18.41 -17.59 0.97
C LEU A 70 18.03 -16.24 0.35
N ILE A 71 18.42 -15.97 -0.91
CA ILE A 71 18.01 -14.75 -1.62
C ILE A 71 16.49 -14.67 -1.75
N THR A 72 15.83 -15.77 -2.10
CA THR A 72 14.37 -15.82 -2.25
C THR A 72 13.66 -15.57 -0.91
N LYS A 73 14.18 -16.14 0.19
CA LYS A 73 13.65 -15.94 1.54
C LYS A 73 13.77 -14.49 1.97
N THR A 74 14.94 -13.88 1.82
CA THR A 74 15.17 -12.46 2.14
C THR A 74 14.25 -11.55 1.32
N MET A 75 14.09 -11.84 0.02
CA MET A 75 13.19 -11.07 -0.84
C MET A 75 11.71 -11.23 -0.48
N THR A 76 11.32 -12.38 0.05
CA THR A 76 9.95 -12.60 0.54
C THR A 76 9.68 -11.79 1.79
N ILE A 77 10.63 -11.76 2.74
CA ILE A 77 10.54 -10.91 3.95
C ILE A 77 10.48 -9.44 3.55
N LEU A 78 11.34 -9.00 2.62
CA LEU A 78 11.33 -7.63 2.11
C LEU A 78 9.98 -7.29 1.47
N GLY A 79 9.39 -8.20 0.69
CA GLY A 79 8.06 -8.00 0.12
C GLY A 79 6.95 -7.84 1.16
N LEU A 80 6.99 -8.61 2.23
CA LEU A 80 6.02 -8.48 3.33
C LEU A 80 6.14 -7.13 4.04
N ILE A 81 7.37 -6.66 4.27
CA ILE A 81 7.63 -5.34 4.90
C ILE A 81 7.11 -4.21 4.01
N VAL A 82 7.38 -4.26 2.71
CA VAL A 82 6.90 -3.25 1.75
C VAL A 82 5.38 -3.19 1.74
N VAL A 83 4.69 -4.34 1.65
CA VAL A 83 3.22 -4.37 1.67
C VAL A 83 2.67 -3.75 2.95
N GLY A 84 3.28 -4.02 4.11
CA GLY A 84 2.87 -3.40 5.37
C GLY A 84 3.04 -1.87 5.38
N ALA A 85 4.18 -1.37 4.90
CA ALA A 85 4.43 0.06 4.80
C ALA A 85 3.44 0.76 3.86
N LEU A 86 3.14 0.15 2.72
CA LEU A 86 2.20 0.71 1.75
C LEU A 86 0.77 0.82 2.28
N ILE A 87 0.32 -0.16 3.07
CA ILE A 87 -0.97 -0.10 3.73
C ILE A 87 -1.02 1.09 4.70
N ALA A 88 0.02 1.28 5.51
CA ALA A 88 0.08 2.36 6.50
C ALA A 88 0.14 3.77 5.87
N SER A 89 0.78 3.91 4.69
CA SER A 89 0.92 5.21 4.02
C SER A 89 -0.28 5.61 3.17
N PHE A 90 -0.99 4.65 2.56
CA PHE A 90 -2.05 4.95 1.58
C PHE A 90 -3.47 4.69 2.07
N VAL A 91 -3.66 3.99 3.20
CA VAL A 91 -4.98 3.79 3.79
C VAL A 91 -5.17 4.74 4.96
N SER A 92 -5.89 5.84 4.73
CA SER A 92 -6.34 6.74 5.78
C SER A 92 -7.86 6.60 5.94
N LEU A 93 -8.30 6.37 7.18
CA LEU A 93 -9.70 6.34 7.55
C LEU A 93 -9.81 7.09 8.87
N SER A 94 -10.44 8.27 8.82
CA SER A 94 -10.79 9.07 9.98
C SER A 94 -12.31 9.12 10.06
N ILE A 95 -12.83 8.81 11.25
CA ILE A 95 -14.20 9.03 11.63
C ILE A 95 -14.23 10.31 12.48
N PRO A 96 -14.56 11.47 11.90
CA PRO A 96 -14.84 12.63 12.73
C PRO A 96 -16.17 12.32 13.45
N LEU A 97 -16.08 11.78 14.65
CA LEU A 97 -17.16 11.70 15.63
C LEU A 97 -16.96 12.85 16.62
N VAL A 98 -17.41 14.04 16.23
CA VAL A 98 -17.56 15.18 17.12
C VAL A 98 -18.87 14.99 17.88
N ILE A 99 -18.80 14.48 19.10
CA ILE A 99 -19.94 14.43 20.00
C ILE A 99 -20.03 15.80 20.65
N THR A 100 -20.95 16.65 20.20
CA THR A 100 -21.25 17.94 20.86
C THR A 100 -22.27 17.70 21.97
N PRO A 101 -21.93 17.86 23.26
CA PRO A 101 -22.92 17.88 24.33
C PRO A 101 -23.79 19.15 24.22
N PRO A 102 -25.07 19.10 24.61
CA PRO A 102 -25.93 20.28 24.60
C PRO A 102 -25.54 21.19 25.76
N GLY A 103 -24.65 22.14 25.49
CA GLY A 103 -24.32 23.24 26.41
C GLY A 103 -22.84 23.58 26.43
N GLY A 104 -22.47 24.64 25.69
CA GLY A 104 -21.37 25.54 26.02
C GLY A 104 -19.96 24.94 26.07
N GLU A 105 -19.19 25.23 25.02
CA GLU A 105 -17.74 25.52 25.08
C GLU A 105 -16.90 24.64 26.01
N THR A 106 -16.33 23.55 25.47
CA THR A 106 -14.88 23.24 25.46
C THR A 106 -14.66 21.75 25.21
N ALA A 107 -13.73 21.46 24.29
CA ALA A 107 -13.28 20.13 23.86
C ALA A 107 -14.33 19.29 23.09
N ALA A 108 -14.40 19.52 21.78
CA ALA A 108 -14.75 18.47 20.84
C ALA A 108 -13.76 17.31 21.05
N VAL A 109 -14.14 16.32 21.85
CA VAL A 109 -13.32 15.13 22.06
C VAL A 109 -13.49 14.25 20.83
N ASN A 110 -12.62 14.44 19.85
CA ASN A 110 -12.53 13.55 18.71
C ASN A 110 -12.15 12.15 19.23
N VAL A 111 -13.08 11.21 19.11
CA VAL A 111 -12.83 9.80 19.46
C VAL A 111 -11.66 9.24 18.63
N ASP A 112 -11.46 9.77 17.42
CA ASP A 112 -10.30 9.49 16.56
C ASP A 112 -8.97 9.91 17.18
N ASP A 113 -8.87 11.10 17.79
CA ASP A 113 -7.61 11.59 18.37
C ASP A 113 -7.24 10.78 19.62
N MET A 114 -8.23 10.36 20.42
CA MET A 114 -8.01 9.48 21.57
C MET A 114 -7.51 8.09 21.16
N ILE A 115 -8.12 7.50 20.13
CA ILE A 115 -7.72 6.18 19.63
C ILE A 115 -6.34 6.25 18.96
N ASN A 116 -6.11 7.27 18.12
CA ASN A 116 -4.83 7.46 17.44
C ASN A 116 -3.69 7.87 18.40
N ALA A 117 -3.99 8.47 19.56
CA ALA A 117 -2.99 8.76 20.59
C ALA A 117 -2.44 7.50 21.29
N ILE A 118 -3.25 6.44 21.41
CA ILE A 118 -2.81 5.15 21.98
C ILE A 118 -2.13 4.30 20.91
N PHE A 119 -2.71 4.25 19.69
CA PHE A 119 -2.13 3.52 18.56
C PHE A 119 -2.44 4.22 17.22
N PRO A 120 -1.44 4.78 16.52
CA PRO A 120 -1.67 5.53 15.29
C PRO A 120 -2.20 4.60 14.19
N ASN A 121 -3.23 5.04 13.46
CA ASN A 121 -3.83 4.32 12.33
C ASN A 121 -4.41 2.93 12.67
N LEU A 122 -4.97 2.77 13.87
CA LEU A 122 -5.62 1.52 14.28
C LEU A 122 -6.84 1.17 13.41
N LEU A 123 -7.66 2.17 13.05
CA LEU A 123 -8.84 1.99 12.21
C LEU A 123 -8.51 1.49 10.80
N PRO A 124 -7.58 2.12 10.05
CA PRO A 124 -7.06 1.60 8.79
C PRO A 124 -6.56 0.15 8.86
N LEU A 125 -5.87 -0.21 9.95
CA LEU A 125 -5.37 -1.57 10.16
C LEU A 125 -6.52 -2.58 10.32
N LEU A 126 -7.53 -2.26 11.14
CA LEU A 126 -8.70 -3.14 11.32
C LEU A 126 -9.49 -3.31 10.02
N LEU A 127 -9.64 -2.24 9.23
CA LEU A 127 -10.28 -2.29 7.92
C LEU A 127 -9.51 -3.25 6.98
N THR A 128 -8.19 -3.09 6.88
CA THR A 128 -7.36 -3.92 5.99
C THR A 128 -7.35 -5.39 6.40
N ILE A 129 -7.34 -5.71 7.70
CA ILE A 129 -7.52 -7.08 8.20
C ILE A 129 -8.90 -7.63 7.86
N GLY A 130 -9.96 -6.81 7.97
CA GLY A 130 -11.32 -7.17 7.58
C GLY A 130 -11.43 -7.52 6.10
N VAL A 131 -10.83 -6.70 5.23
CA VAL A 131 -10.72 -6.92 3.79
C VAL A 131 -9.92 -8.17 3.47
N TYR A 132 -8.76 -8.35 4.12
CA TYR A 132 -7.94 -9.55 3.96
C TYR A 132 -8.74 -10.82 4.33
N ARG A 133 -9.51 -10.79 5.42
CA ARG A 133 -10.36 -11.92 5.82
C ARG A 133 -11.47 -12.21 4.81
N LEU A 134 -12.09 -11.18 4.23
CA LEU A 134 -13.10 -11.33 3.16
C LEU A 134 -12.50 -11.92 1.89
N TYR A 135 -11.32 -11.46 1.51
CA TYR A 135 -10.59 -11.98 0.34
C TYR A 135 -10.11 -13.42 0.57
N ALA A 136 -9.39 -13.68 1.66
CA ALA A 136 -8.76 -14.97 1.94
C ALA A 136 -9.74 -16.07 2.34
N LYS A 137 -10.77 -15.76 3.15
CA LYS A 137 -11.70 -16.78 3.67
C LYS A 137 -12.97 -16.94 2.83
N LYS A 138 -13.46 -15.87 2.18
CA LYS A 138 -14.68 -15.94 1.35
C LYS A 138 -14.40 -15.98 -0.16
N LYS A 139 -13.12 -15.93 -0.58
CA LYS A 139 -12.67 -15.98 -1.99
C LYS A 139 -13.49 -15.07 -2.92
N LYS A 140 -13.98 -13.93 -2.41
CA LYS A 140 -14.77 -12.99 -3.20
C LYS A 140 -13.84 -12.27 -4.18
N SER A 141 -14.36 -11.95 -5.36
CA SER A 141 -13.56 -11.24 -6.38
C SER A 141 -13.10 -9.88 -5.84
N PRO A 142 -11.88 -9.43 -6.18
CA PRO A 142 -11.41 -8.09 -5.80
C PRO A 142 -12.38 -6.97 -6.20
N LEU A 143 -13.04 -7.14 -7.36
CA LEU A 143 -14.04 -6.21 -7.87
C LEU A 143 -15.25 -6.09 -6.92
N PHE A 144 -15.74 -7.21 -6.38
CA PHE A 144 -16.83 -7.20 -5.39
C PHE A 144 -16.39 -6.50 -4.09
N ILE A 145 -15.17 -6.75 -3.63
CA ILE A 145 -14.64 -6.15 -2.39
C ILE A 145 -14.51 -4.63 -2.54
N MET A 146 -13.99 -4.17 -3.68
CA MET A 146 -13.89 -2.74 -4.00
C MET A 146 -15.27 -2.08 -4.03
N GLY A 147 -16.24 -2.71 -4.71
CA GLY A 147 -17.62 -2.23 -4.73
C GLY A 147 -18.27 -2.20 -3.34
N PHE A 148 -18.04 -3.22 -2.52
CA PHE A 148 -18.57 -3.29 -1.16
C PHE A 148 -18.01 -2.19 -0.25
N ILE A 149 -16.70 -1.91 -0.34
CA ILE A 149 -16.06 -0.80 0.41
C ILE A 149 -16.62 0.54 -0.04
N LEU A 150 -16.83 0.75 -1.36
CA LEU A 150 -17.45 1.97 -1.88
C LEU A 150 -18.86 2.17 -1.34
N VAL A 151 -19.69 1.13 -1.34
CA VAL A 151 -21.06 1.21 -0.80
C VAL A 151 -21.04 1.53 0.70
N ILE A 152 -20.16 0.88 1.47
CA ILE A 152 -19.97 1.19 2.90
C ILE A 152 -19.52 2.63 3.08
N ALA A 153 -18.54 3.12 2.33
CA ALA A 153 -18.06 4.48 2.42
C ALA A 153 -19.19 5.49 2.17
N ILE A 154 -20.00 5.29 1.13
CA ILE A 154 -21.15 6.13 0.82
C ILE A 154 -22.17 6.12 1.97
N LEU A 155 -22.49 4.94 2.50
CA LEU A 155 -23.41 4.82 3.64
C LEU A 155 -22.88 5.54 4.89
N LEU A 156 -21.59 5.39 5.22
CA LEU A 156 -20.96 6.06 6.35
C LEU A 156 -20.96 7.58 6.17
N THR A 157 -20.65 8.08 4.97
CA THR A 157 -20.72 9.52 4.66
C THR A 157 -22.15 10.06 4.81
N ILE A 158 -23.17 9.35 4.32
CA ILE A 158 -24.57 9.76 4.47
C ILE A 158 -24.99 9.77 5.95
N ILE A 159 -24.66 8.70 6.69
CA ILE A 159 -24.99 8.60 8.12
C ILE A 159 -24.31 9.71 8.92
N GLY A 160 -23.03 9.98 8.70
CA GLY A 160 -22.35 11.03 9.46
C GLY A 160 -22.76 12.45 9.05
N ASN A 161 -23.25 12.64 7.81
CA ASN A 161 -23.83 13.92 7.39
C ASN A 161 -25.20 14.11 8.06
N LEU A 162 -25.99 13.04 8.15
CA LEU A 162 -27.29 13.04 8.83
C LEU A 162 -27.18 13.21 10.36
N SER A 163 -26.11 12.70 10.99
CA SER A 163 -25.85 12.89 12.42
C SER A 163 -25.25 14.26 12.76
N GLY A 164 -25.03 15.14 11.77
CA GLY A 164 -24.57 16.52 11.98
C GLY A 164 -23.10 16.65 12.38
N ILE A 165 -22.26 15.67 12.03
CA ILE A 165 -20.87 15.59 12.50
C ILE A 165 -19.86 16.01 11.42
N TYR A 166 -20.23 15.96 10.15
CA TYR A 166 -19.47 16.58 9.06
C TYR A 166 -19.98 18.01 8.83
N THR A 167 -19.38 18.99 9.51
CA THR A 167 -19.37 20.37 9.01
C THR A 167 -18.29 20.46 7.94
N PHE A 168 -18.64 20.99 6.77
CA PHE A 168 -17.76 21.15 5.60
C PHE A 168 -16.38 21.72 5.92
#